data_AF-A0A538S3L7-F1
#
_entry.id   AF-A0A538S3L7-F1
#
_cell.length_a   1.000
_cell.length_b   1.000
_cell.length_c   1.000
_cell.angle_alpha   90.00
_cell.angle_beta   90.00
_cell.angle_gamma   90.00
#
_symmetry.space_group_name_H-M   'P 1'
#
loop_
_entity.id
_entity.type
_entity.pdbx_description
1 polymer ?
#
loop_
_entity_poly.entity_id
_entity_poly.type
_entity_poly.pdbx_seq_one_letter_code
_entity_poly.pdbx_strand_id
1 'polypeptide(L)'
;MQVMALRAAKNSGLFVPDKTLKNAIAYIKRLHQVRSGGFGYQHASDPPGFARSAAGICVLQLSGAYEAREIPKAVSFLKQHFGDGHYFWYGHYYAAHAMHQVGGKEWQDWYSRISTDLLANQAADGSWTNWHNENVGPAYQTAIAVIILSVPANYLPIFQR
;
A
#
# COMPACT_ATOMS: atom_id res chain seq x y z
N MET A 1 -7.43 -6.68 3.61
CA MET A 1 -7.05 -8.05 3.18
C MET A 1 -8.18 -8.78 2.45
N GLN A 2 -9.44 -8.69 2.90
CA GLN A 2 -10.57 -9.44 2.34
C GLN A 2 -10.87 -9.09 0.88
N VAL A 3 -10.75 -7.82 0.48
CA VAL A 3 -11.00 -7.39 -0.92
C VAL A 3 -10.00 -8.00 -1.89
N MET A 4 -8.74 -8.14 -1.46
CA MET A 4 -7.67 -8.77 -2.24
C MET A 4 -7.96 -10.25 -2.46
N ALA A 5 -8.42 -10.95 -1.42
CA ALA A 5 -8.81 -12.35 -1.51
C ALA A 5 -10.02 -12.54 -2.45
N LEU A 6 -11.03 -11.67 -2.36
CA LEU A 6 -12.18 -11.70 -3.27
C LEU A 6 -11.76 -11.46 -4.73
N ARG A 7 -10.81 -10.55 -4.97
CA ARG A 7 -10.27 -10.33 -6.32
C ARG A 7 -9.45 -11.51 -6.80
N ALA A 8 -8.60 -12.08 -5.96
CA ALA A 8 -7.81 -13.27 -6.30
C ALA A 8 -8.72 -14.46 -6.64
N ALA A 9 -9.78 -14.68 -5.87
CA ALA A 9 -10.79 -15.69 -6.16
C ALA A 9 -11.44 -15.46 -7.54
N LYS A 10 -11.89 -14.24 -7.83
CA LYS A 10 -12.48 -13.87 -9.13
C LYS A 10 -11.48 -14.06 -10.29
N ASN A 11 -10.23 -13.65 -10.11
CA ASN A 11 -9.14 -13.85 -11.08
C ASN A 11 -8.80 -15.34 -11.30
N SER A 12 -9.06 -16.19 -10.30
CA SER A 12 -8.87 -17.64 -10.39
C SER A 12 -10.09 -18.37 -10.95
N GLY A 13 -11.10 -17.64 -11.46
CA GLY A 13 -12.32 -18.21 -12.02
C GLY A 13 -13.37 -18.61 -10.98
N LEU A 14 -13.18 -18.33 -9.70
CA LEU A 14 -14.20 -18.57 -8.68
C LEU A 14 -15.29 -17.50 -8.75
N PHE A 15 -16.54 -17.92 -8.63
CA PHE A 15 -17.66 -17.00 -8.62
C PHE A 15 -17.63 -16.11 -7.37
N VAL A 16 -17.56 -14.80 -7.59
CA VAL A 16 -17.68 -13.78 -6.56
C VAL A 16 -18.77 -12.81 -6.99
N PRO A 17 -19.87 -12.67 -6.24
CA PRO A 17 -20.95 -11.76 -6.60
C PRO A 17 -20.46 -10.30 -6.71
N ASP A 18 -20.83 -9.62 -7.78
CA ASP A 18 -20.43 -8.22 -7.99
C ASP A 18 -20.91 -7.28 -6.88
N LYS A 19 -22.07 -7.57 -6.29
CA LYS A 19 -22.60 -6.84 -5.12
C LYS A 19 -21.62 -6.89 -3.94
N THR A 20 -20.93 -8.02 -3.73
CA THR A 20 -19.96 -8.19 -2.64
C THR A 20 -18.77 -7.24 -2.82
N LEU A 21 -18.20 -7.18 -4.03
CA LEU A 21 -17.09 -6.27 -4.33
C LEU A 21 -17.53 -4.80 -4.26
N LYS A 22 -18.70 -4.46 -4.83
CA LYS A 22 -19.28 -3.10 -4.75
C LYS A 22 -19.44 -2.63 -3.30
N ASN A 23 -19.99 -3.48 -2.44
CA ASN A 23 -20.16 -3.15 -1.01
C ASN A 23 -18.82 -2.97 -0.30
N ALA A 24 -17.83 -3.82 -0.60
CA ALA A 24 -16.50 -3.70 -0.01
C ALA A 24 -15.81 -2.40 -0.42
N ILE A 25 -15.88 -2.01 -1.70
CA ILE A 25 -15.33 -0.74 -2.19
C ILE A 25 -16.05 0.45 -1.56
N ALA A 26 -17.38 0.40 -1.45
CA ALA A 26 -18.16 1.45 -0.80
C ALA A 26 -17.79 1.62 0.68
N TYR A 27 -17.54 0.51 1.39
CA TYR A 27 -17.05 0.53 2.76
C TYR A 27 -15.68 1.20 2.87
N ILE A 28 -14.71 0.81 2.02
CA ILE A 28 -13.37 1.43 2.00
C ILE A 28 -13.46 2.93 1.72
N LYS A 29 -14.27 3.36 0.75
CA LYS A 29 -14.49 4.79 0.45
C LYS A 29 -15.07 5.55 1.65
N ARG A 30 -15.90 4.91 2.49
CA ARG A 30 -16.44 5.50 3.72
C ARG A 30 -15.38 5.75 4.79
N LEU A 31 -14.26 5.03 4.76
CA LEU A 31 -13.15 5.22 5.70
C LEU A 31 -12.25 6.40 5.32
N HIS A 32 -12.36 6.93 4.11
CA HIS A 32 -11.60 8.10 3.67
C HIS A 32 -12.12 9.38 4.35
N GLN A 33 -11.19 10.13 4.95
CA GLN A 33 -11.49 11.37 5.64
C GLN A 33 -11.17 12.57 4.75
N VAL A 34 -12.18 13.37 4.44
CA VAL A 34 -12.05 14.50 3.50
C VAL A 34 -11.07 15.57 3.97
N ARG A 35 -11.00 15.81 5.29
CA ARG A 35 -10.17 16.86 5.91
C ARG A 35 -8.69 16.51 5.97
N SER A 36 -8.37 15.29 6.39
CA SER A 36 -6.98 14.82 6.46
C SER A 36 -6.47 14.27 5.12
N GLY A 37 -7.37 13.70 4.31
CA GLY A 37 -7.03 12.99 3.07
C GLY A 37 -6.63 11.53 3.28
N GLY A 38 -6.49 11.07 4.52
CA GLY A 38 -6.12 9.69 4.83
C GLY A 38 -7.32 8.77 5.05
N PHE A 39 -7.04 7.49 5.31
CA PHE A 39 -8.05 6.48 5.64
C PHE A 39 -7.95 6.04 7.11
N GLY A 40 -9.12 5.92 7.75
CA GLY A 40 -9.31 5.28 9.06
C GLY A 40 -9.18 3.75 9.00
N TYR A 41 -9.46 3.06 10.11
CA TYR A 41 -9.33 1.59 10.18
C TYR A 41 -10.66 0.87 9.96
N GLN A 42 -11.58 0.98 10.92
CA GLN A 42 -12.89 0.34 10.91
C GLN A 42 -14.02 1.36 10.84
N HIS A 43 -13.77 2.56 11.37
CA HIS A 43 -14.70 3.67 11.40
C HIS A 43 -14.09 4.91 10.75
N ALA A 44 -14.94 5.74 10.15
CA ALA A 44 -14.53 7.01 9.55
C ALA A 44 -13.95 8.00 10.59
N SER A 45 -14.30 7.82 11.88
CA SER A 45 -13.80 8.60 13.01
C SER A 45 -12.41 8.17 13.50
N ASP A 46 -11.92 6.99 13.10
CA ASP A 46 -10.60 6.53 13.53
C ASP A 46 -9.53 7.47 12.97
N PRO A 47 -8.51 7.87 13.75
CA PRO A 47 -7.43 8.70 13.23
C PRO A 47 -6.83 8.07 11.97
N PRO A 48 -6.54 8.81 10.90
CA PRO A 48 -5.96 8.24 9.69
C PRO A 48 -4.52 7.79 9.96
N GLY A 49 -3.97 6.92 9.12
CA GLY A 49 -2.56 6.53 9.23
C GLY A 49 -1.95 6.13 7.89
N PHE A 50 -0.62 6.15 7.81
CA PHE A 50 0.11 5.87 6.57
C PHE A 50 -0.28 4.50 5.97
N ALA A 51 -0.12 3.43 6.76
CA ALA A 51 -0.40 2.07 6.29
C ALA A 51 -1.86 1.86 5.84
N ARG A 52 -2.81 2.46 6.57
CA ARG A 52 -4.25 2.37 6.24
C ARG A 52 -4.59 3.14 4.97
N SER A 53 -3.99 4.30 4.78
CA SER A 53 -4.16 5.12 3.57
C SER A 53 -3.55 4.44 2.35
N ALA A 54 -2.37 3.85 2.49
CA ALA A 54 -1.72 3.06 1.44
C ALA A 54 -2.58 1.85 1.05
N ALA A 55 -3.10 1.11 2.03
CA ALA A 55 -4.02 0.01 1.79
C ALA A 55 -5.32 0.46 1.10
N GLY A 56 -5.87 1.61 1.50
CA GLY A 56 -7.05 2.20 0.86
C GLY A 56 -6.85 2.49 -0.62
N ILE A 57 -5.75 3.14 -0.99
CA ILE A 57 -5.39 3.38 -2.40
C ILE A 57 -5.18 2.05 -3.13
N CYS A 58 -4.40 1.13 -2.55
CA CYS A 58 -4.13 -0.18 -3.14
C CYS A 58 -5.43 -0.92 -3.46
N VAL A 59 -6.42 -0.93 -2.56
CA VAL A 59 -7.72 -1.57 -2.81
C VAL A 59 -8.53 -0.85 -3.89
N LEU A 60 -8.54 0.49 -3.93
CA LEU A 60 -9.24 1.23 -4.98
C LEU A 60 -8.64 0.95 -6.36
N GLN A 61 -7.32 1.00 -6.44
CA GLN A 61 -6.54 0.65 -7.62
C GLN A 61 -6.84 -0.80 -8.06
N LEU A 62 -6.67 -1.75 -7.16
CA LEU A 62 -7.00 -3.16 -7.38
C LEU A 62 -8.49 -3.46 -7.36
N SER A 63 -9.38 -2.49 -7.46
CA SER A 63 -10.79 -2.77 -7.75
C SER A 63 -11.23 -2.15 -9.07
N GLY A 64 -10.29 -1.57 -9.83
CA GLY A 64 -10.60 -0.84 -11.06
C GLY A 64 -11.16 0.56 -10.81
N ALA A 65 -11.18 1.02 -9.56
CA ALA A 65 -11.60 2.37 -9.20
C ALA A 65 -10.43 3.36 -9.34
N TYR A 66 -9.74 3.32 -10.48
CA TYR A 66 -8.52 4.07 -10.76
C TYR A 66 -8.70 5.59 -10.64
N GLU A 67 -9.90 6.09 -10.96
CA GLU A 67 -10.27 7.51 -10.91
C GLU A 67 -11.03 7.88 -9.62
N ALA A 68 -10.94 7.06 -8.58
CA ALA A 68 -11.57 7.37 -7.31
C ALA A 68 -11.04 8.70 -6.74
N ARG A 69 -11.95 9.66 -6.50
CA ARG A 69 -11.65 11.01 -5.99
C ARG A 69 -10.85 11.03 -4.67
N GLU A 70 -10.87 9.92 -3.93
CA GLU A 70 -10.11 9.74 -2.69
C GLU A 70 -8.59 9.59 -2.95
N ILE A 71 -8.19 9.09 -4.12
CA ILE A 71 -6.79 8.74 -4.43
C ILE A 71 -5.85 9.95 -4.37
N PRO A 72 -6.12 11.11 -5.03
CA PRO A 72 -5.17 12.23 -5.01
C PRO A 72 -4.89 12.79 -3.62
N LYS A 73 -5.92 12.84 -2.76
CA LYS A 73 -5.78 13.29 -1.37
C LYS A 73 -5.02 12.29 -0.52
N ALA A 74 -5.30 11.00 -0.70
CA ALA A 74 -4.58 9.95 0.00
C ALA A 74 -3.11 9.85 -0.42
N VAL A 75 -2.80 10.06 -1.70
CA VAL A 75 -1.41 10.17 -2.18
C VAL A 75 -0.70 11.35 -1.50
N SER A 76 -1.36 12.51 -1.43
CA SER A 76 -0.81 13.67 -0.70
C SER A 76 -0.57 13.36 0.78
N PHE A 77 -1.48 12.61 1.42
CA PHE A 77 -1.34 12.14 2.79
C PHE A 77 -0.11 11.23 2.94
N LEU A 78 0.10 10.26 2.05
CA LEU A 78 1.27 9.38 2.09
C LEU A 78 2.59 10.15 1.98
N LYS A 79 2.65 11.20 1.16
CA LYS A 79 3.86 12.03 1.02
C LYS A 79 4.19 12.77 2.32
N GLN A 80 3.18 13.36 2.95
CA GLN A 80 3.33 14.10 4.21
C GLN A 80 3.69 13.18 5.38
N HIS A 81 3.17 11.95 5.38
CA HIS A 81 3.32 10.98 6.46
C HIS A 81 4.31 9.84 6.14
N PHE A 82 5.19 10.02 5.14
CA PHE A 82 6.11 8.96 4.70
C PHE A 82 6.98 8.39 5.83
N GLY A 83 7.38 9.23 6.80
CA GLY A 83 8.21 8.83 7.94
C GLY A 83 7.42 8.35 9.16
N ASP A 84 6.11 8.13 9.05
CA ASP A 84 5.31 7.57 10.15
C ASP A 84 5.72 6.11 10.38
N GLY A 85 6.44 5.87 11.47
CA GLY A 85 7.00 4.55 11.80
C GLY A 85 5.96 3.52 12.26
N HIS A 86 4.69 3.89 12.44
CA HIS A 86 3.67 2.92 12.82
C HIS A 86 3.34 2.00 11.64
N TYR A 87 3.66 0.71 11.80
CA TYR A 87 3.50 -0.32 10.76
C TYR A 87 4.29 0.01 9.49
N PHE A 88 5.54 0.48 9.64
CA PHE A 88 6.40 0.91 8.53
C PHE A 88 6.47 -0.13 7.41
N TRP A 89 6.87 -1.36 7.72
CA TRP A 89 7.08 -2.40 6.70
C TRP A 89 5.77 -2.75 6.00
N TYR A 90 4.72 -2.99 6.79
CA TYR A 90 3.40 -3.31 6.26
C TYR A 90 2.82 -2.15 5.42
N GLY A 91 3.00 -0.91 5.87
CA GLY A 91 2.54 0.28 5.17
C GLY A 91 3.26 0.49 3.85
N HIS A 92 4.58 0.37 3.84
CA HIS A 92 5.38 0.53 2.62
C HIS A 92 5.16 -0.60 1.60
N TYR A 93 4.80 -1.81 2.04
CA TYR A 93 4.33 -2.86 1.14
C TYR A 93 3.09 -2.42 0.33
N TYR A 94 2.06 -1.89 1.00
CA TYR A 94 0.88 -1.37 0.29
C TYR A 94 1.18 -0.11 -0.50
N ALA A 95 2.06 0.76 0.02
CA ALA A 95 2.43 1.99 -0.67
C ALA A 95 3.18 1.66 -1.97
N ALA A 96 4.02 0.62 -1.99
CA ALA A 96 4.69 0.15 -3.20
C ALA A 96 3.68 -0.20 -4.29
N HIS A 97 2.65 -0.97 -3.94
CA HIS A 97 1.58 -1.28 -4.86
C HIS A 97 0.81 -0.02 -5.29
N ALA A 98 0.33 0.74 -4.32
CA ALA A 98 -0.53 1.89 -4.54
C ALA A 98 0.15 2.94 -5.42
N MET A 99 1.38 3.31 -5.08
CA MET A 99 2.16 4.30 -5.80
C MET A 99 2.58 3.79 -7.17
N HIS A 100 2.91 2.50 -7.32
CA HIS A 100 3.19 1.92 -8.64
C HIS A 100 1.98 2.04 -9.56
N GLN A 101 0.78 1.71 -9.07
CA GLN A 101 -0.44 1.83 -9.86
C GLN A 101 -0.84 3.30 -10.11
N VAL A 102 -0.51 4.24 -9.23
CA VAL A 102 -0.64 5.68 -9.51
C VAL A 102 0.35 6.11 -10.60
N GLY A 103 1.60 5.67 -10.51
CA GLY A 103 2.65 5.93 -11.50
C GLY A 103 3.09 7.39 -11.58
N GLY A 104 3.72 7.73 -12.71
CA GLY A 104 4.18 9.09 -13.00
C GLY A 104 5.16 9.62 -11.95
N LYS A 105 5.11 10.92 -11.72
CA LYS A 105 5.98 11.60 -10.76
C LYS A 105 5.78 11.10 -9.32
N GLU A 106 4.55 10.79 -8.94
CA GLU A 106 4.23 10.32 -7.59
C GLU A 106 4.92 8.99 -7.27
N TRP A 107 4.93 8.05 -8.22
CA TRP A 107 5.71 6.82 -8.13
C TRP A 107 7.21 7.08 -8.05
N GLN A 108 7.75 7.90 -8.97
CA GLN A 108 9.19 8.16 -9.05
C GLN A 108 9.72 8.79 -7.76
N ASP A 109 9.03 9.79 -7.22
CA ASP A 109 9.42 10.46 -5.98
C ASP A 109 9.38 9.48 -4.80
N TRP A 110 8.30 8.71 -4.66
CA TRP A 110 8.15 7.74 -3.56
C TRP A 110 9.19 6.61 -3.67
N TYR A 111 9.37 6.04 -4.86
CA TYR A 111 10.28 4.93 -5.08
C TYR A 111 11.74 5.34 -4.87
N SER A 112 12.13 6.51 -5.40
CA SER A 112 13.47 7.06 -5.16
C SER A 112 13.76 7.21 -3.67
N ARG A 113 12.78 7.69 -2.89
CA ARG A 113 12.95 7.88 -1.45
C ARG A 113 13.09 6.54 -0.72
N ILE A 114 12.13 5.63 -0.88
CA ILE A 114 12.15 4.35 -0.14
C ILE A 114 13.33 3.47 -0.54
N SER A 115 13.72 3.45 -1.82
CA SER A 115 14.88 2.65 -2.27
C SER A 115 16.19 3.20 -1.71
N THR A 116 16.35 4.52 -1.65
CA THR A 116 17.51 5.15 -1.00
C THR A 116 17.59 4.76 0.46
N ASP A 117 16.47 4.87 1.19
CA ASP A 117 16.41 4.53 2.61
C ASP A 117 16.70 3.05 2.86
N LEU A 118 16.11 2.14 2.06
CA LEU A 118 16.35 0.70 2.20
C LEU A 118 17.81 0.34 1.87
N LEU A 119 18.35 0.81 0.75
CA LEU A 119 19.71 0.45 0.32
C LEU A 119 20.77 0.99 1.30
N ALA A 120 20.56 2.17 1.88
CA ALA A 120 21.46 2.73 2.89
C ALA A 120 21.50 1.92 4.20
N ASN A 121 20.49 1.09 4.45
CA ASN A 121 20.31 0.36 5.70
C ASN A 121 20.32 -1.17 5.54
N GLN A 122 20.72 -1.67 4.36
CA GLN A 122 20.95 -3.09 4.16
C GLN A 122 22.20 -3.53 4.93
N ALA A 123 22.08 -4.60 5.72
CA ALA A 123 23.22 -5.20 6.41
C ALA A 123 24.16 -5.92 5.43
N ALA A 124 25.39 -6.21 5.86
CA ALA A 124 26.39 -6.89 5.03
C ALA A 124 25.98 -8.30 4.57
N ASP A 125 25.10 -8.97 5.33
CA ASP A 125 24.52 -10.26 4.97
C ASP A 125 23.30 -10.14 4.03
N GLY A 126 22.95 -8.92 3.62
CA GLY A 126 21.85 -8.61 2.74
C GLY A 126 20.50 -8.40 3.44
N SER A 127 20.42 -8.57 4.76
CA SER A 127 19.17 -8.46 5.52
C SER A 127 18.83 -7.04 5.98
N TRP A 128 17.58 -6.84 6.40
CA TRP A 128 17.13 -5.65 7.14
C TRP A 128 16.62 -6.09 8.50
N THR A 129 17.22 -5.58 9.58
CA THR A 129 16.95 -6.09 10.94
C THR A 129 16.91 -5.02 12.02
N ASN A 130 17.76 -3.98 11.93
CA ASN A 130 18.04 -3.07 13.05
C ASN A 130 17.86 -1.58 12.73
N TRP A 131 17.24 -1.25 11.59
CA TRP A 131 17.10 0.14 11.16
C TRP A 131 15.80 0.81 11.62
N HIS A 132 14.72 0.03 11.74
CA HIS A 132 13.42 0.55 12.14
C HIS A 132 12.96 -0.09 13.45
N ASN A 133 12.37 0.71 14.36
CA ASN A 133 11.94 0.29 15.70
C ASN A 133 10.73 -0.68 15.72
N GLU A 134 10.40 -1.30 14.58
CA GLU A 134 9.29 -2.24 14.47
C GLU A 134 9.82 -3.67 14.62
N ASN A 135 9.52 -4.32 15.74
CA ASN A 135 9.99 -5.67 16.06
C ASN A 135 9.11 -6.76 15.39
N VAL A 136 9.21 -6.87 14.07
CA VAL A 136 8.51 -7.88 13.24
C VAL A 136 9.42 -9.03 12.76
N GLY A 137 10.70 -8.98 13.14
CA GLY A 137 11.70 -9.99 12.84
C GLY A 137 12.37 -9.88 11.46
N PRO A 138 13.61 -10.35 11.33
CA PRO A 138 14.48 -10.11 10.17
C PRO A 138 13.93 -10.69 8.87
N ALA A 139 13.27 -11.85 8.94
CA ALA A 139 12.71 -12.53 7.76
C ALA A 139 11.60 -11.71 7.11
N TYR A 140 10.68 -11.14 7.91
CA TYR A 140 9.60 -10.32 7.39
C TYR A 140 10.11 -9.01 6.80
N GLN A 141 10.98 -8.30 7.53
CA GLN A 141 11.57 -7.04 7.07
C GLN A 141 12.31 -7.23 5.74
N THR A 142 13.16 -8.25 5.65
CA THR A 142 13.94 -8.55 4.44
C THR A 142 13.03 -8.92 3.26
N ALA A 143 12.02 -9.77 3.48
CA ALA A 143 11.08 -10.13 2.43
C ALA A 143 10.33 -8.90 1.88
N ILE A 144 9.86 -8.02 2.75
CA ILE A 144 9.17 -6.79 2.34
C ILE A 144 10.12 -5.84 1.60
N ALA A 145 11.35 -5.64 2.10
CA ALA A 145 12.34 -4.80 1.43
C ALA A 145 12.62 -5.28 -0.01
N VAL A 146 12.85 -6.58 -0.18
CA VAL A 146 13.09 -7.19 -1.49
C VAL A 146 11.88 -7.02 -2.41
N ILE A 147 10.65 -7.24 -1.89
CA ILE A 147 9.43 -7.02 -2.68
C ILE A 147 9.36 -5.58 -3.17
N ILE A 148 9.55 -4.59 -2.29
CA ILE A 148 9.50 -3.17 -2.64
C ILE A 148 10.54 -2.83 -3.72
N LEU A 149 11.79 -3.24 -3.52
CA LEU A 149 12.90 -2.99 -4.45
C LEU A 149 12.72 -3.72 -5.79
N SER A 150 11.95 -4.80 -5.83
CA SER A 150 11.69 -5.58 -7.05
C SER A 150 10.56 -5.03 -7.92
N VAL A 151 9.74 -4.10 -7.41
CA VAL A 151 8.56 -3.59 -8.12
C VAL A 151 8.88 -3.11 -9.55
N PRO A 152 9.95 -2.32 -9.81
CA PRO A 152 10.29 -1.89 -11.17
C PRO A 152 10.60 -3.03 -12.15
N ALA A 153 11.01 -4.19 -11.63
CA ALA A 153 11.33 -5.34 -12.47
C ALA A 153 10.07 -6.05 -13.01
N ASN A 154 8.87 -5.69 -12.53
CA ASN A 154 7.58 -6.18 -13.03
C ASN A 154 7.41 -7.72 -13.01
N TYR A 155 8.13 -8.42 -12.12
CA TYR A 155 8.07 -9.88 -12.03
C TYR A 155 6.75 -10.41 -11.50
N LEU A 156 6.08 -9.68 -10.60
CA LEU A 156 4.83 -10.15 -9.99
C LEU A 156 3.61 -9.62 -10.77
N PRO A 157 2.65 -10.47 -11.18
CA PRO A 157 1.45 -10.05 -11.89
C PRO A 157 0.63 -8.98 -11.14
N ILE A 158 0.71 -8.96 -9.82
CA ILE A 158 0.03 -7.96 -8.99
C ILE A 158 0.56 -6.54 -9.22
N PHE A 159 1.80 -6.36 -9.70
CA PHE A 159 2.38 -5.06 -10.02
C PHE A 159 2.29 -4.70 -11.50
N GLN A 160 1.82 -5.60 -12.36
CA GLN A 160 1.67 -5.34 -13.78
C GLN A 160 0.46 -4.42 -14.03
N ARG A 161 0.63 -3.49 -14.96
CA ARG A 161 -0.33 -2.43 -15.31
C ARG A 161 -1.05 -2.74 -16.61
#